data_AF-A0A084XX89-F1
#
_entry.id   AF-A0A084XX89-F1
#
_cell.length_a   1.000
_cell.length_b   1.000
_cell.length_c   1.000
_cell.angle_alpha   90.00
_cell.angle_beta   90.00
_cell.angle_gamma   90.00
#
_symmetry.space_group_name_H-M   'P 1'
#
loop_
_entity.id
_entity.type
_entity.pdbx_description
1 polymer ?
#
loop_
_entity_poly.entity_id
_entity_poly.type
_entity_poly.pdbx_seq_one_letter_code
_entity_poly.pdbx_strand_id
1 'polypeptide(L)'
;MVCFDETPRQLIADARQSMPMEPGQPIREDTEFVRHGVAEIMLFCEPAAGQREVWVTEHRTRIDFALAMERVANAYPEAEVIRVVMENLNTHKPGALYDAFPPEKAHAILNKLEFHYTPKQGSWLNMVEIEFSALSRMGLDKRTPDIETLEKDVEAWKTRRNHAQVHIHYVSSG
;
A
#
# COMPACT_ATOMS: atom_id res chain seq x y z
N MET A 1 -13.17 -9.68 -4.44
CA MET A 1 -12.19 -10.01 -3.38
C MET A 1 -11.06 -9.02 -3.55
N VAL A 2 -10.62 -8.42 -2.45
CA VAL A 2 -9.48 -7.50 -2.43
C VAL A 2 -8.41 -8.05 -1.49
N CYS A 3 -7.16 -7.69 -1.74
CA CYS A 3 -6.04 -7.98 -0.86
C CYS A 3 -5.52 -6.66 -0.31
N PHE A 4 -5.31 -6.57 1.00
CA PHE A 4 -4.87 -5.37 1.69
C PHE A 4 -3.67 -5.68 2.58
N ASP A 5 -2.73 -4.74 2.63
CA ASP A 5 -1.65 -4.68 3.62
C ASP A 5 -0.93 -3.32 3.54
N GLU A 6 0.09 -3.15 4.37
CA GLU A 6 0.89 -1.95 4.45
C GLU A 6 2.39 -2.23 4.61
N THR A 7 3.22 -1.34 4.07
CA THR A 7 4.69 -1.48 4.14
C THR A 7 5.37 -0.16 4.50
N PRO A 8 6.37 -0.15 5.41
CA PRO A 8 7.09 1.06 5.75
C PRO A 8 8.08 1.44 4.65
N ARG A 9 8.22 2.75 4.40
CA ARG A 9 9.22 3.34 3.52
C ARG A 9 10.08 4.35 4.29
N GLN A 10 11.40 4.11 4.31
CA GLN A 10 12.33 5.08 4.85
C GLN A 10 12.39 6.31 3.94
N LEU A 11 12.28 7.49 4.55
CA LEU A 11 12.46 8.76 3.87
C LEU A 11 13.94 9.15 3.94
N ILE A 12 14.57 9.23 2.77
CA ILE A 12 16.02 9.38 2.61
C ILE A 12 16.29 10.45 1.56
N ALA A 13 17.10 11.44 1.93
CA ALA A 13 17.63 12.46 1.02
C ALA A 13 19.13 12.23 0.77
N ASP A 14 19.63 12.73 -0.35
CA ASP A 14 21.07 12.80 -0.62
C ASP A 14 21.74 13.73 0.40
N ALA A 15 22.85 13.29 1.00
CA ALA A 15 23.62 14.15 1.89
C ALA A 15 24.35 15.27 1.13
N ARG A 16 24.62 15.07 -0.16
CA ARG A 16 25.29 16.02 -1.06
C ARG A 16 24.67 15.94 -2.44
N GLN A 17 24.55 17.10 -3.10
CA GLN A 17 24.07 17.15 -4.47
C GLN A 17 25.02 16.37 -5.40
N SER A 18 24.46 15.56 -6.29
CA SER A 18 25.24 14.81 -7.27
C SER A 18 26.05 15.78 -8.14
N MET A 19 27.32 15.44 -8.36
CA MET A 19 28.20 16.25 -9.20
C MET A 19 27.73 16.18 -10.67
N PRO A 20 27.67 17.31 -11.39
CA PRO A 20 27.26 17.31 -12.78
C PRO A 20 28.17 16.43 -13.63
N MET A 21 27.57 15.71 -14.59
CA MET A 21 28.30 14.81 -15.48
C MET A 21 29.23 15.56 -16.44
N GLU A 22 30.42 15.00 -16.67
CA GLU A 22 31.20 15.25 -17.88
C GLU A 22 30.80 14.26 -18.99
N PRO A 23 30.90 14.64 -20.28
CA PRO A 23 30.60 13.73 -21.39
C PRO A 23 31.38 12.41 -21.29
N GLY A 24 30.64 11.28 -21.26
CA GLY A 24 31.23 9.94 -21.19
C GLY A 24 31.42 9.36 -19.78
N GLN A 25 31.08 10.11 -18.73
CA GLN A 25 31.08 9.58 -17.36
C GLN A 25 29.65 9.25 -16.88
N PRO A 26 29.41 8.06 -16.30
CA PRO A 26 28.13 7.78 -15.66
C PRO A 26 27.93 8.66 -14.41
N ILE A 27 26.67 8.97 -14.10
CA ILE A 27 26.29 9.66 -12.86
C ILE A 27 26.88 8.91 -11.66
N ARG A 28 27.56 9.65 -10.78
CA ARG A 28 28.02 9.12 -9.49
C ARG A 28 27.14 9.71 -8.39
N GLU A 29 26.32 8.86 -7.81
CA GLU A 29 25.55 9.20 -6.61
C GLU A 29 26.43 8.98 -5.37
N ASP A 30 26.41 9.93 -4.45
CA ASP A 30 27.12 9.80 -3.18
C ASP A 30 26.43 8.73 -2.32
N THR A 31 27.22 7.85 -1.71
CA THR A 31 26.71 6.83 -0.78
C THR A 31 26.19 7.45 0.52
N GLU A 32 26.63 8.65 0.90
CA GLU A 32 26.12 9.36 2.06
C GLU A 32 24.66 9.82 1.86
N PHE A 33 23.83 9.63 2.89
CA PHE A 33 22.42 10.00 2.88
C PHE A 33 21.96 10.49 4.26
N VAL A 34 20.86 11.26 4.26
CA VAL A 34 20.21 11.76 5.47
C VAL A 34 18.85 11.09 5.62
N ARG A 35 18.54 10.62 6.85
CA ARG A 35 17.24 10.02 7.16
C ARG A 35 16.27 11.09 7.67
N HIS A 36 15.08 11.13 7.09
CA HIS A 36 14.00 12.05 7.43
C HIS A 36 12.82 11.36 8.13
N GLY A 37 12.97 10.08 8.49
CA GLY A 37 11.95 9.30 9.19
C GLY A 37 11.45 8.13 8.35
N VAL A 38 10.23 7.70 8.66
CA VAL A 38 9.56 6.58 8.00
C VAL A 38 8.12 7.02 7.74
N ALA A 39 7.62 6.73 6.55
CA ALA A 39 6.21 6.80 6.20
C ALA A 39 5.68 5.38 5.94
N GLU A 40 4.38 5.21 5.93
CA GLU A 40 3.74 3.92 5.67
C GLU A 40 2.99 4.01 4.33
N ILE A 41 3.15 2.98 3.50
CA ILE A 41 2.44 2.85 2.24
C ILE A 41 1.34 1.83 2.46
N MET A 42 0.10 2.27 2.31
CA MET A 42 -1.09 1.44 2.40
C MET A 42 -1.51 1.03 0.99
N LEU A 43 -1.84 -0.24 0.78
CA LEU A 43 -2.25 -0.75 -0.53
C LEU A 43 -3.42 -1.71 -0.39
N PHE A 44 -4.43 -1.54 -1.25
CA PHE A 44 -5.30 -2.66 -1.60
C PHE A 44 -5.37 -2.86 -3.10
N CYS A 45 -5.48 -4.11 -3.52
CA CYS A 45 -5.68 -4.48 -4.92
C CYS A 45 -6.83 -5.46 -5.07
N GLU A 46 -7.49 -5.40 -6.22
CA GLU A 46 -8.38 -6.44 -6.73
C GLU A 46 -7.65 -7.22 -7.83
N PRO A 47 -7.07 -8.39 -7.51
CA PRO A 47 -6.25 -9.18 -8.44
C PRO A 47 -6.93 -9.47 -9.78
N ALA A 48 -8.22 -9.84 -9.74
CA ALA A 48 -8.98 -10.26 -10.90
C ALA A 48 -9.34 -9.10 -11.83
N ALA A 49 -9.68 -7.93 -11.29
CA ALA A 49 -9.93 -6.73 -12.08
C ALA A 49 -8.64 -6.06 -12.56
N GLY A 50 -7.49 -6.46 -11.96
CA GLY A 50 -6.23 -5.78 -12.17
C GLY A 50 -6.43 -4.30 -11.87
N GLN A 51 -6.91 -3.97 -10.66
CA GLN A 51 -7.11 -2.61 -10.13
C GLN A 51 -6.46 -2.51 -8.74
N ARG A 52 -5.91 -1.34 -8.40
CA ARG A 52 -5.33 -1.09 -7.08
C ARG A 52 -5.46 0.36 -6.66
N GLU A 53 -5.52 0.56 -5.36
CA GLU A 53 -5.40 1.85 -4.72
C GLU A 53 -4.20 1.82 -3.78
N VAL A 54 -3.42 2.90 -3.80
CA VAL A 54 -2.22 3.05 -2.98
C VAL A 54 -2.20 4.47 -2.44
N TRP A 55 -1.84 4.64 -1.17
CA TRP A 55 -1.67 5.95 -0.56
C TRP A 55 -0.64 5.88 0.55
N VAL A 56 -0.17 7.06 0.96
CA VAL A 56 0.85 7.22 2.00
C VAL A 56 0.18 7.71 3.28
N THR A 57 0.66 7.23 4.41
CA THR A 57 0.29 7.73 5.74
C THR A 57 1.56 8.00 6.55
N GLU A 58 1.48 8.92 7.51
CA GLU A 58 2.60 9.18 8.44
C GLU A 58 2.77 8.04 9.44
N HIS A 59 1.70 7.28 9.70
CA HIS A 59 1.63 6.28 10.76
C HIS A 59 0.89 5.01 10.29
N ARG A 60 1.12 3.93 11.05
CA ARG A 60 0.39 2.65 10.94
C ARG A 60 -0.27 2.34 12.27
N THR A 61 -1.38 3.04 12.54
CA THR A 61 -2.19 2.85 13.74
C THR A 61 -3.45 2.04 13.45
N ARG A 62 -4.19 1.68 14.50
CA ARG A 62 -5.54 1.12 14.37
C ARG A 62 -6.50 2.07 13.65
N ILE A 63 -6.32 3.38 13.82
CA ILE A 63 -7.14 4.39 13.14
C ILE A 63 -6.82 4.43 11.65
N ASP A 64 -5.55 4.34 11.28
CA ASP A 64 -5.15 4.26 9.86
C ASP A 64 -5.72 3.01 9.18
N PHE A 65 -5.71 1.86 9.87
CA PHE A 65 -6.39 0.65 9.40
C PHE A 65 -7.90 0.85 9.23
N ALA A 66 -8.58 1.51 10.17
CA ALA A 66 -10.01 1.78 10.07
C ALA A 66 -10.35 2.68 8.87
N LEU A 67 -9.54 3.72 8.64
CA LEU A 67 -9.65 4.60 7.46
C LEU A 67 -9.37 3.83 6.16
N ALA A 68 -8.42 2.89 6.15
CA ALA A 68 -8.18 2.01 5.02
C ALA A 68 -9.41 1.15 4.70
N MET A 69 -10.06 0.59 5.70
CA MET A 69 -11.26 -0.23 5.54
C MET A 69 -12.47 0.58 5.07
N GLU A 70 -12.62 1.83 5.54
CA GLU A 70 -13.59 2.76 4.95
C GLU A 70 -13.30 2.99 3.46
N ARG A 71 -12.02 3.21 3.09
CA ARG A 71 -11.63 3.41 1.69
C ARG A 71 -11.96 2.20 0.82
N VAL A 72 -11.72 0.98 1.32
CA VAL A 72 -12.12 -0.27 0.66
C VAL A 72 -13.64 -0.33 0.48
N ALA A 73 -14.43 -0.06 1.53
CA ALA A 73 -15.89 -0.10 1.45
C ALA A 73 -16.46 0.91 0.44
N ASN A 74 -15.85 2.09 0.36
CA ASN A 74 -16.23 3.17 -0.55
C ASN A 74 -15.80 2.91 -2.01
N ALA A 75 -14.73 2.14 -2.24
CA ALA A 75 -14.26 1.80 -3.59
C ALA A 75 -15.24 0.89 -4.34
N TYR A 76 -16.12 0.17 -3.62
CA TYR A 76 -17.07 -0.78 -4.19
C TYR A 76 -18.50 -0.51 -3.69
N PRO A 77 -19.12 0.64 -4.02
CA PRO A 77 -20.41 1.05 -3.47
C PRO A 77 -21.51 -0.01 -3.69
N GLU A 78 -21.53 -0.64 -4.86
CA GLU A 78 -22.53 -1.64 -5.27
C GLU A 78 -22.30 -3.06 -4.73
N ALA A 79 -21.15 -3.33 -4.09
CA ALA A 79 -20.88 -4.66 -3.56
C ALA A 79 -21.64 -4.89 -2.25
N GLU A 80 -22.45 -5.96 -2.17
CA GLU A 80 -23.10 -6.35 -0.91
C GLU A 80 -22.07 -6.78 0.14
N VAL A 81 -21.05 -7.56 -0.28
CA VAL A 81 -19.96 -8.05 0.57
C VAL A 81 -18.64 -7.96 -0.18
N ILE A 82 -17.62 -7.43 0.51
CA ILE A 82 -16.25 -7.33 0.04
C ILE A 82 -15.39 -8.27 0.89
N ARG A 83 -14.90 -9.35 0.27
CA ARG A 83 -13.92 -10.25 0.88
C ARG A 83 -12.55 -9.59 0.89
N VAL A 84 -12.04 -9.26 2.08
CA VAL A 84 -10.74 -8.63 2.27
C VAL A 84 -9.76 -9.67 2.80
N VAL A 85 -8.75 -10.00 1.99
CA VAL A 85 -7.63 -10.85 2.37
C VAL A 85 -6.52 -9.97 2.95
N MET A 86 -6.03 -10.29 4.15
CA MET A 86 -4.98 -9.50 4.81
C MET A 86 -4.18 -10.33 5.81
N GLU A 87 -3.07 -9.79 6.29
CA GLU A 87 -2.31 -10.40 7.38
C GLU A 87 -3.07 -10.42 8.71
N ASN A 88 -2.75 -11.40 9.56
CA ASN A 88 -3.28 -11.48 10.92
C ASN A 88 -2.49 -10.60 11.91
N LEU A 89 -2.40 -9.30 11.61
CA LEU A 89 -1.76 -8.32 12.48
C LEU A 89 -2.68 -7.93 13.66
N ASN A 90 -2.11 -7.39 14.74
CA ASN A 90 -2.87 -6.94 15.91
C ASN A 90 -3.73 -5.69 15.65
N THR A 91 -3.33 -4.86 14.67
CA THR A 91 -4.08 -3.70 14.18
C THR A 91 -5.28 -4.11 13.34
N HIS A 92 -5.18 -5.23 12.63
CA HIS A 92 -6.21 -5.77 11.73
C HIS A 92 -7.32 -6.47 12.52
N LYS A 93 -8.13 -5.67 13.21
CA LYS A 93 -9.24 -6.16 14.02
C LYS A 93 -10.48 -5.29 13.76
N PRO A 94 -11.67 -5.89 13.63
CA PRO A 94 -12.93 -5.15 13.42
C PRO A 94 -13.17 -4.02 14.44
N GLY A 95 -12.74 -4.21 15.68
CA GLY A 95 -12.87 -3.19 16.73
C GLY A 95 -12.22 -1.85 16.38
N ALA A 96 -11.23 -1.82 15.49
CA ALA A 96 -10.60 -0.57 15.04
C ALA A 96 -11.61 0.38 14.36
N LEU A 97 -12.63 -0.15 13.69
CA LEU A 97 -13.70 0.66 13.11
C LEU A 97 -14.50 1.42 14.18
N TYR A 98 -14.75 0.78 15.32
CA TYR A 98 -15.43 1.41 16.46
C TYR A 98 -14.53 2.36 17.24
N ASP A 99 -13.21 2.18 17.15
CA ASP A 99 -12.25 3.15 17.70
C ASP A 99 -12.23 4.45 16.86
N ALA A 100 -12.43 4.35 15.54
CA ALA A 100 -12.30 5.48 14.61
C ALA A 100 -13.61 6.18 14.24
N PHE A 101 -14.76 5.50 14.29
CA PHE A 101 -16.01 6.01 13.77
C PHE A 101 -17.17 5.89 14.77
N PRO A 102 -18.22 6.73 14.63
CA PRO A 102 -19.48 6.53 15.34
C PRO A 102 -20.03 5.11 15.12
N PRO A 103 -20.68 4.48 16.13
CA PRO A 103 -21.10 3.08 16.05
C PRO A 103 -21.93 2.72 14.82
N GLU A 104 -22.81 3.60 14.35
CA GLU A 104 -23.62 3.39 13.15
C GLU A 104 -22.76 3.28 11.89
N LYS A 105 -21.81 4.22 11.70
CA LYS A 105 -20.87 4.21 10.58
C LYS A 105 -19.94 3.00 10.64
N ALA A 106 -19.38 2.71 11.82
CA ALA A 106 -18.51 1.56 12.03
C ALA A 106 -19.22 0.25 11.67
N HIS A 107 -20.47 0.10 12.11
CA HIS A 107 -21.29 -1.07 11.82
C HIS A 107 -21.64 -1.19 10.33
N ALA A 108 -21.99 -0.08 9.67
CA ALA A 108 -22.27 -0.07 8.24
C ALA A 108 -21.06 -0.48 7.40
N ILE A 109 -19.86 0.02 7.73
CA ILE A 109 -18.61 -0.41 7.09
C ILE A 109 -18.37 -1.90 7.35
N LEU A 110 -18.44 -2.33 8.61
CA LEU A 110 -18.15 -3.71 9.00
C LEU A 110 -19.08 -4.73 8.32
N ASN A 111 -20.38 -4.41 8.18
CA ASN A 111 -21.34 -5.30 7.53
C ASN A 111 -21.03 -5.55 6.05
N LYS A 112 -20.26 -4.67 5.42
CA LYS A 112 -19.82 -4.81 4.03
C LYS A 112 -18.53 -5.60 3.89
N LEU A 113 -17.80 -5.88 4.97
CA LEU A 113 -16.46 -6.46 4.93
C LEU A 113 -16.44 -7.88 5.52
N GLU A 114 -15.98 -8.84 4.72
CA GLU A 114 -15.69 -10.21 5.16
C GLU A 114 -14.18 -10.40 5.24
N PHE A 115 -13.62 -10.49 6.44
CA PHE A 115 -12.16 -10.58 6.64
C PHE A 115 -11.66 -12.03 6.54
N HIS A 116 -10.69 -12.26 5.65
CA HIS A 116 -9.94 -13.51 5.53
C HIS A 116 -8.48 -13.27 5.90
N TYR A 117 -8.06 -13.81 7.05
CA TYR A 117 -6.69 -13.64 7.52
C TYR A 117 -5.79 -14.74 6.95
N THR A 118 -4.60 -14.37 6.47
CA THR A 118 -3.55 -15.35 6.19
C THR A 118 -3.12 -16.05 7.48
N PRO A 119 -2.60 -17.30 7.40
CA PRO A 119 -1.98 -17.94 8.55
C PRO A 119 -0.92 -17.04 9.17
N LYS A 120 -0.67 -17.18 10.48
CA LYS A 120 0.44 -16.46 11.13
C LYS A 120 1.74 -16.78 10.41
N GLN A 121 2.54 -15.77 10.10
CA GLN A 121 3.78 -15.87 9.29
C GLN A 121 3.55 -16.34 7.83
N GLY A 122 2.30 -16.31 7.35
CA GLY A 122 1.90 -16.65 5.99
C GLY A 122 1.72 -15.44 5.09
N SER A 123 2.48 -14.36 5.33
CA SER A 123 2.41 -13.10 4.56
C SER A 123 2.55 -13.32 3.05
N TRP A 124 3.41 -14.27 2.66
CA TRP A 124 3.66 -14.66 1.27
C TRP A 124 2.44 -15.19 0.51
N LEU A 125 1.34 -15.53 1.20
CA LEU A 125 0.05 -15.88 0.59
C LEU A 125 -0.79 -14.65 0.23
N ASN A 126 -0.47 -13.48 0.77
CA ASN A 126 -1.18 -12.24 0.48
C ASN A 126 -0.70 -11.68 -0.87
N MET A 127 -1.60 -11.62 -1.86
CA MET A 127 -1.23 -11.18 -3.22
C MET A 127 -0.78 -9.73 -3.30
N VAL A 128 -1.11 -8.92 -2.30
CA VAL A 128 -0.64 -7.54 -2.16
C VAL A 128 0.89 -7.43 -2.11
N GLU A 129 1.59 -8.48 -1.62
CA GLU A 129 3.06 -8.54 -1.59
C GLU A 129 3.68 -8.48 -2.99
N ILE A 130 2.97 -8.99 -4.00
CA ILE A 130 3.38 -8.90 -5.40
C ILE A 130 3.33 -7.45 -5.87
N GLU A 131 2.31 -6.69 -5.46
CA GLU A 131 2.17 -5.27 -5.77
C GLU A 131 3.24 -4.43 -5.06
N PHE A 132 3.56 -4.72 -3.79
CA PHE A 132 4.67 -4.05 -3.10
C PHE A 132 6.02 -4.32 -3.76
N SER A 133 6.28 -5.56 -4.16
CA SER A 133 7.50 -5.89 -4.92
C SER A 133 7.58 -5.10 -6.23
N ALA A 134 6.45 -4.98 -6.94
CA ALA A 134 6.34 -4.21 -8.17
C ALA A 134 6.51 -2.70 -7.95
N LEU A 135 5.94 -2.13 -6.89
CA LEU A 135 6.09 -0.73 -6.51
C LEU A 135 7.54 -0.40 -6.17
N SER A 136 8.17 -1.22 -5.33
CA SER A 136 9.57 -1.05 -4.94
C SER A 136 10.51 -1.01 -6.14
N ARG A 137 10.29 -1.88 -7.14
CA ARG A 137 11.16 -1.99 -8.33
C ARG A 137 10.88 -0.97 -9.43
N MET A 138 9.64 -0.47 -9.55
CA MET A 138 9.21 0.31 -10.73
C MET A 138 8.64 1.70 -10.40
N GLY A 139 8.45 1.99 -9.12
CA GLY A 139 7.95 3.27 -8.63
C GLY A 139 8.85 3.92 -7.60
N LEU A 140 9.64 3.16 -6.84
CA LEU A 140 10.44 3.64 -5.71
C LEU A 140 11.92 3.24 -5.79
N ASP A 141 12.44 3.15 -7.02
CA ASP A 141 13.84 2.79 -7.32
C ASP A 141 14.85 3.88 -6.95
N LYS A 142 14.38 5.09 -6.64
CA LYS A 142 15.19 6.25 -6.21
C LYS A 142 14.99 6.57 -4.74
N ARG A 143 15.90 7.40 -4.21
CA ARG A 143 15.78 7.98 -2.86
C ARG A 143 14.54 8.89 -2.80
N THR A 144 13.80 8.79 -1.70
CA THR A 144 12.55 9.51 -1.49
C THR A 144 12.70 10.39 -0.25
N PRO A 145 12.95 11.70 -0.38
CA PRO A 145 13.36 12.54 0.75
C PRO A 145 12.23 12.85 1.75
N ASP A 146 11.00 12.88 1.28
CA ASP A 146 9.83 13.32 2.05
C ASP A 146 8.55 12.62 1.57
N ILE A 147 7.47 12.81 2.34
CA ILE A 147 6.14 12.22 2.08
C ILE A 147 5.56 12.76 0.77
N GLU A 148 5.72 14.04 0.47
CA GLU A 148 5.16 14.65 -0.75
C GLU A 148 5.74 14.00 -2.02
N THR A 149 7.05 13.74 -2.02
CA THR A 149 7.72 13.01 -3.11
C THR A 149 7.23 11.57 -3.17
N LEU A 150 7.09 10.90 -2.02
CA LEU A 150 6.58 9.54 -1.95
C LEU A 150 5.16 9.42 -2.52
N GLU A 151 4.27 10.35 -2.18
CA GLU A 151 2.90 10.41 -2.69
C GLU A 151 2.87 10.56 -4.21
N LYS A 152 3.70 11.46 -4.77
CA LYS A 152 3.80 11.65 -6.22
C LYS A 152 4.28 10.39 -6.93
N ASP A 153 5.33 9.74 -6.41
CA ASP A 153 5.89 8.53 -7.01
C ASP A 153 4.90 7.36 -6.96
N VAL A 154 4.24 7.17 -5.81
CA VAL A 154 3.21 6.16 -5.61
C VAL A 154 2.01 6.40 -6.53
N GLU A 155 1.53 7.64 -6.65
CA GLU A 155 0.39 7.98 -7.51
C GLU A 155 0.73 7.77 -9.00
N ALA A 156 1.93 8.17 -9.43
CA ALA A 156 2.40 7.98 -10.79
C ALA A 156 2.52 6.47 -11.13
N TRP A 157 3.04 5.67 -10.21
CA TRP A 157 3.11 4.22 -10.37
C TRP A 157 1.71 3.59 -10.43
N LYS A 158 0.83 3.96 -9.49
CA LYS A 158 -0.55 3.47 -9.41
C LYS A 158 -1.30 3.75 -10.71
N THR A 159 -1.26 4.99 -11.19
CA THR A 159 -1.92 5.42 -12.44
C THR A 159 -1.46 4.58 -13.62
N ARG A 160 -0.14 4.43 -13.79
CA ARG A 160 0.45 3.64 -14.88
C ARG A 160 0.00 2.17 -14.83
N ARG A 161 0.01 1.57 -13.64
CA ARG A 161 -0.32 0.16 -13.44
C ARG A 161 -1.82 -0.13 -13.56
N ASN A 162 -2.67 0.80 -13.10
CA ASN A 162 -4.13 0.83 -13.33
C ASN A 162 -4.46 0.93 -14.81
N HIS A 163 -3.84 1.86 -15.53
CA HIS A 163 -4.04 2.00 -16.97
C HIS A 163 -3.63 0.74 -17.74
N ALA A 164 -2.54 0.08 -17.33
CA ALA A 164 -2.10 -1.17 -17.95
C ALA A 164 -2.93 -2.40 -17.54
N GLN A 165 -3.88 -2.25 -16.59
CA GLN A 165 -4.71 -3.34 -16.05
C GLN A 165 -3.89 -4.59 -15.71
N VAL A 166 -2.76 -4.42 -15.01
CA VAL A 166 -1.91 -5.57 -14.67
C VAL A 166 -2.68 -6.48 -13.70
N HIS A 167 -2.93 -7.71 -14.12
CA HIS A 167 -3.62 -8.75 -13.35
C HIS A 167 -2.63 -9.60 -12.56
N ILE A 168 -3.08 -10.13 -11.43
CA ILE A 168 -2.38 -11.21 -10.70
C ILE A 168 -3.17 -12.49 -10.93
N HIS A 169 -2.59 -13.41 -11.70
CA HIS A 169 -3.18 -14.72 -11.96
C HIS A 169 -2.81 -15.69 -10.83
N TYR A 170 -3.81 -16.25 -10.18
CA TYR A 170 -3.67 -17.33 -9.22
C TYR A 170 -4.51 -18.51 -9.66
N VAL A 171 -3.99 -19.72 -9.47
CA VAL A 171 -4.72 -20.94 -9.77
C VAL A 171 -5.47 -21.33 -8.49
N SER A 172 -6.78 -21.18 -8.48
CA SER A 172 -7.61 -21.82 -7.45
C SER A 172 -7.77 -23.29 -7.85
N SER A 173 -7.18 -24.20 -7.08
CA SER A 173 -7.61 -25.61 -7.12
C SER A 173 -9.06 -25.67 -6.62
N GLY A 174 -9.99 -25.87 -7.56
CA GLY A 174 -11.40 -26.11 -7.27
C GLY A 174 -11.67 -27.51 -6.72
#